data_AF-A0A5N7MGH5-F1
#
_entry.id   AF-A0A5N7MGH5-F1
#
_cell.length_a   1.000
_cell.length_b   1.000
_cell.length_c   1.000
_cell.angle_alpha   90.00
_cell.angle_beta   90.00
_cell.angle_gamma   90.00
#
_symmetry.space_group_name_H-M   'P 1'
#
loop_
_entity.id
_entity.type
_entity.pdbx_description
1 polymer ?
#
loop_
_entity_poly.entity_id
_entity_poly.type
_entity_poly.pdbx_seq_one_letter_code
_entity_poly.pdbx_strand_id
1 'polypeptide(L)'
;MTLENWIREADDQTRHERLARANEVSKLFPETEMGRLFSGGEQTYRAFVEAQLTYISGLYLSTILMALAALERHFAGAFYASGLEAAKRMSFENLSERGQETGLFSADHADDFEKFRVIRNSYAHFREPAHELSSIQRMIREDADFDTILRGDAWDALQIMARYFNEYPYPWLRVEPQVLEAEKEN
;
A
#
# COMPACT_ATOMS: atom_id res chain seq x y z
N MET A 1 -34.98 0.97 -18.44
CA MET A 1 -33.59 0.49 -18.39
C MET A 1 -33.53 -0.63 -17.35
N THR A 2 -33.05 -1.82 -17.70
CA THR A 2 -32.87 -2.91 -16.73
C THR A 2 -31.55 -2.72 -15.98
N LEU A 3 -31.41 -3.31 -14.79
CA LEU A 3 -30.14 -3.29 -14.04
C LEU A 3 -28.99 -3.88 -14.86
N GLU A 4 -29.25 -4.95 -15.62
CA GLU A 4 -28.27 -5.57 -16.50
C GLU A 4 -27.77 -4.61 -17.59
N ASN A 5 -28.67 -3.87 -18.23
CA ASN A 5 -28.28 -2.90 -19.26
C ASN A 5 -27.47 -1.75 -18.67
N TRP A 6 -27.85 -1.27 -17.48
CA TRP A 6 -27.10 -0.22 -16.78
C TRP A 6 -25.66 -0.67 -16.44
N ILE A 7 -25.49 -1.89 -15.91
CA ILE A 7 -24.16 -2.44 -15.63
C ILE A 7 -23.34 -2.55 -16.92
N ARG A 8 -23.93 -3.08 -17.99
CA ARG A 8 -23.24 -3.24 -19.28
C ARG A 8 -22.79 -1.90 -19.85
N GLU A 9 -23.66 -0.88 -19.81
CA GLU A 9 -23.33 0.47 -20.25
C GLU A 9 -22.19 1.08 -19.43
N ALA A 10 -22.24 0.96 -18.09
CA ALA A 10 -21.16 1.43 -17.21
C ALA A 10 -19.83 0.69 -17.48
N ASP A 11 -19.90 -0.61 -17.76
CA ASP A 11 -18.73 -1.41 -18.09
C ASP A 11 -18.11 -1.01 -19.43
N ASP A 12 -18.94 -0.78 -20.45
CA ASP A 12 -18.49 -0.37 -21.78
C ASP A 12 -17.86 1.02 -21.74
N GLN A 13 -18.42 1.96 -20.97
CA GLN A 13 -17.90 3.33 -20.81
C GLN A 13 -16.49 3.37 -20.22
N THR A 14 -16.18 2.48 -19.29
CA THR A 14 -14.90 2.50 -18.55
C THR A 14 -13.89 1.45 -19.04
N ARG A 15 -14.30 0.51 -19.92
CA ARG A 15 -13.49 -0.64 -20.34
C ARG A 15 -12.10 -0.25 -20.85
N HIS A 16 -12.02 0.75 -21.73
CA HIS A 16 -10.75 1.15 -22.35
C HIS A 16 -9.76 1.69 -21.31
N GLU A 17 -10.23 2.53 -20.39
CA GLU A 17 -9.39 3.09 -19.33
C GLU A 17 -8.98 2.03 -18.29
N ARG A 18 -9.91 1.14 -17.92
CA ARG A 18 -9.58 0.00 -17.04
C ARG A 18 -8.53 -0.89 -17.67
N LEU A 19 -8.60 -1.14 -18.98
CA LEU A 19 -7.60 -1.93 -19.70
C LEU A 19 -6.23 -1.25 -19.68
N ALA A 20 -6.17 0.07 -19.87
CA ALA A 20 -4.93 0.84 -19.78
C ALA A 20 -4.30 0.74 -18.39
N ARG A 21 -5.09 0.96 -17.33
CA ARG A 21 -4.62 0.82 -15.93
C ARG A 21 -4.26 -0.62 -15.58
N ALA A 22 -4.98 -1.62 -16.09
CA ALA A 22 -4.62 -3.03 -15.90
C ALA A 22 -3.27 -3.37 -16.52
N ASN A 23 -2.94 -2.78 -17.67
CA ASN A 23 -1.63 -2.91 -18.30
C ASN A 23 -0.51 -2.17 -17.55
N GLU A 24 -0.83 -1.05 -16.87
CA GLU A 24 0.12 -0.39 -15.96
C GLU A 24 0.40 -1.27 -14.74
N VAL A 25 -0.65 -1.79 -14.11
CA VAL A 25 -0.57 -2.68 -12.93
C VAL A 25 0.16 -3.99 -13.25
N SER A 26 -0.09 -4.62 -14.40
CA SER A 26 0.56 -5.89 -14.76
C SER A 26 2.07 -5.76 -14.93
N LYS A 27 2.55 -4.61 -15.40
CA LYS A 27 3.99 -4.31 -15.49
C LYS A 27 4.61 -4.08 -14.12
N LEU A 28 3.85 -3.49 -13.22
CA LEU A 28 4.29 -3.15 -11.88
C LEU A 28 4.38 -4.39 -10.95
N PHE A 29 3.47 -5.34 -11.13
CA PHE A 29 3.42 -6.60 -10.39
C PHE A 29 3.62 -7.81 -11.33
N PRO A 30 4.84 -8.03 -11.87
CA PRO A 30 5.08 -9.17 -12.75
C PRO A 30 4.83 -10.49 -12.01
N GLU A 31 4.38 -11.53 -12.71
CA GLU A 31 4.32 -12.87 -12.10
C GLU A 31 5.74 -13.32 -11.73
N THR A 32 5.90 -13.85 -10.51
CA THR A 32 7.16 -14.45 -10.06
C THR A 32 7.05 -15.96 -10.21
N GLU A 33 8.12 -16.64 -10.65
CA GLU A 33 8.11 -18.09 -10.92
C GLU A 33 7.65 -18.91 -9.71
N MET A 34 7.97 -18.44 -8.52
CA MET A 34 7.70 -19.11 -7.24
C MET A 34 6.53 -18.46 -6.47
N GLY A 35 5.80 -17.51 -7.09
CA GLY A 35 4.77 -16.72 -6.41
C GLY A 35 5.33 -15.75 -5.36
N ARG A 36 4.43 -15.11 -4.61
CA ARG A 36 4.74 -14.18 -3.53
C ARG A 36 4.18 -14.69 -2.23
N LEU A 37 4.89 -14.47 -1.13
CA LEU A 37 4.41 -14.85 0.19
C LEU A 37 4.03 -13.63 1.03
N PHE A 38 2.92 -13.77 1.73
CA PHE A 38 2.31 -12.70 2.51
C PHE A 38 2.27 -13.08 3.99
N SER A 39 2.99 -12.32 4.81
CA SER A 39 2.80 -12.30 6.25
C SER A 39 1.45 -11.66 6.61
N GLY A 40 0.85 -12.04 7.74
CA GLY A 40 -0.45 -11.51 8.18
C GLY A 40 -1.69 -12.20 7.59
N GLY A 41 -1.48 -13.29 6.82
CA GLY A 41 -2.49 -14.23 6.37
C GLY A 41 -3.30 -13.80 5.15
N GLU A 42 -4.42 -14.49 4.90
CA GLU A 42 -5.31 -14.27 3.75
C GLU A 42 -5.75 -12.80 3.60
N GLN A 43 -5.96 -12.10 4.71
CA GLN A 43 -6.38 -10.69 4.70
C GLN A 43 -5.31 -9.78 4.08
N THR A 44 -4.01 -10.09 4.24
CA THR A 44 -2.93 -9.35 3.59
C THR A 44 -2.96 -9.58 2.08
N TYR A 45 -3.12 -10.83 1.64
CA TYR A 45 -3.24 -11.18 0.22
C TYR A 45 -4.45 -10.50 -0.42
N ARG A 46 -5.60 -10.51 0.25
CA ARG A 46 -6.83 -9.83 -0.22
C ARG A 46 -6.59 -8.33 -0.40
N ALA A 47 -6.02 -7.65 0.59
CA ALA A 47 -5.71 -6.23 0.50
C ALA A 47 -4.75 -5.92 -0.66
N PHE A 48 -3.73 -6.77 -0.88
CA PHE A 48 -2.79 -6.65 -2.00
C PHE A 48 -3.49 -6.76 -3.37
N VAL A 49 -4.42 -7.71 -3.53
CA VAL A 49 -5.21 -7.87 -4.76
C VAL A 49 -6.21 -6.73 -4.93
N GLU A 50 -6.89 -6.32 -3.85
CA GLU A 50 -7.89 -5.25 -3.86
C GLU A 50 -7.25 -3.89 -4.17
N ALA A 51 -6.03 -3.62 -3.72
CA ALA A 51 -5.28 -2.42 -4.09
C ALA A 51 -5.12 -2.32 -5.62
N GLN A 52 -4.77 -3.42 -6.28
CA GLN A 52 -4.65 -3.48 -7.74
C GLN A 52 -6.01 -3.31 -8.44
N LEU A 53 -7.03 -4.07 -8.01
CA LEU A 53 -8.35 -4.03 -8.63
C LEU A 53 -9.05 -2.69 -8.49
N THR A 54 -8.90 -2.04 -7.33
CA THR A 54 -9.45 -0.70 -7.09
C THR A 54 -8.76 0.34 -7.98
N TYR A 55 -7.44 0.25 -8.20
CA TYR A 55 -6.74 1.16 -9.11
C TYR A 55 -7.21 0.98 -10.55
N ILE A 56 -7.29 -0.28 -11.00
CA ILE A 56 -7.83 -0.63 -12.32
C ILE A 56 -9.22 -0.02 -12.49
N SER A 57 -10.06 -0.11 -11.46
CA SER A 57 -11.43 0.40 -11.45
C SER A 57 -11.56 1.93 -11.27
N GLY A 58 -10.44 2.67 -11.12
CA GLY A 58 -10.47 4.12 -10.90
C GLY A 58 -10.87 4.54 -9.47
N LEU A 59 -10.85 3.61 -8.52
CA LEU A 59 -11.18 3.84 -7.11
C LEU A 59 -9.91 4.18 -6.32
N TYR A 60 -9.28 5.29 -6.68
CA TYR A 60 -7.94 5.67 -6.22
C TYR A 60 -7.81 5.84 -4.70
N LEU A 61 -8.81 6.41 -4.02
CA LEU A 61 -8.81 6.48 -2.55
C LEU A 61 -8.80 5.07 -1.93
N SER A 62 -9.60 4.15 -2.47
CA SER A 62 -9.61 2.76 -2.02
C SER A 62 -8.26 2.08 -2.27
N THR A 63 -7.60 2.38 -3.39
CA THR A 63 -6.24 1.87 -3.68
C THR A 63 -5.25 2.25 -2.59
N ILE A 64 -5.21 3.54 -2.20
CA ILE A 64 -4.32 4.04 -1.15
C ILE A 64 -4.55 3.28 0.16
N LEU A 65 -5.82 3.12 0.55
CA LEU A 65 -6.17 2.44 1.80
C LEU A 65 -5.86 0.93 1.76
N MET A 66 -6.09 0.27 0.63
CA MET A 66 -5.80 -1.16 0.48
C MET A 66 -4.29 -1.43 0.42
N ALA A 67 -3.51 -0.57 -0.23
CA ALA A 67 -2.04 -0.66 -0.23
C ALA A 67 -1.48 -0.51 1.20
N LEU A 68 -2.05 0.40 2.00
CA LEU A 68 -1.69 0.55 3.41
C LEU A 68 -2.03 -0.73 4.19
N ALA A 69 -3.26 -1.23 4.05
CA ALA A 69 -3.69 -2.43 4.74
C ALA A 69 -2.83 -3.64 4.37
N ALA A 70 -2.39 -3.76 3.12
CA ALA A 70 -1.49 -4.82 2.69
C ALA A 70 -0.12 -4.71 3.38
N LEU A 71 0.55 -3.56 3.32
CA LEU A 71 1.87 -3.38 3.91
C LEU A 71 1.85 -3.45 5.45
N GLU A 72 0.90 -2.77 6.10
CA GLU A 72 0.77 -2.74 7.56
C GLU A 72 0.57 -4.15 8.13
N ARG A 73 -0.36 -4.91 7.55
CA ARG A 73 -0.61 -6.29 8.00
C ARG A 73 0.56 -7.22 7.68
N HIS A 74 1.23 -6.99 6.57
CA HIS A 74 2.42 -7.75 6.20
C HIS A 74 3.53 -7.54 7.23
N PHE A 75 3.86 -6.30 7.59
CA PHE A 75 4.88 -6.00 8.59
C PHE A 75 4.48 -6.51 9.98
N ALA A 76 3.25 -6.24 10.41
CA ALA A 76 2.75 -6.73 11.69
C ALA A 76 2.83 -8.26 11.78
N GLY A 77 2.46 -8.96 10.69
CA GLY A 77 2.56 -10.41 10.60
C GLY A 77 4.00 -10.92 10.64
N ALA A 78 4.93 -10.24 9.96
CA ALA A 78 6.33 -10.63 9.93
C ALA A 78 6.97 -10.49 11.33
N PHE A 79 6.74 -9.36 12.00
CA PHE A 79 7.21 -9.15 13.36
C PHE A 79 6.55 -10.09 14.36
N TYR A 80 5.25 -10.32 14.22
CA TYR A 80 4.53 -11.25 15.08
C TYR A 80 5.09 -12.66 14.97
N ALA A 81 5.33 -13.14 13.74
CA ALA A 81 5.93 -14.45 13.48
C ALA A 81 7.36 -14.57 14.06
N SER A 82 8.05 -13.45 14.19
CA SER A 82 9.39 -13.39 14.77
C SER A 82 9.39 -13.31 16.31
N GLY A 83 8.20 -13.15 16.93
CA GLY A 83 8.02 -13.18 18.38
C GLY A 83 7.65 -11.84 19.02
N LEU A 84 7.49 -10.77 18.23
CA LEU A 84 7.09 -9.45 18.74
C LEU A 84 5.57 -9.38 18.89
N GLU A 85 5.06 -9.78 20.05
CA GLU A 85 3.62 -9.76 20.37
C GLU A 85 2.98 -8.37 20.22
N ALA A 86 3.73 -7.31 20.54
CA ALA A 86 3.28 -5.92 20.43
C ALA A 86 2.94 -5.50 18.98
N ALA A 87 3.50 -6.17 17.97
CA ALA A 87 3.30 -5.86 16.56
C ALA A 87 1.83 -5.91 16.13
N LYS A 88 0.98 -6.67 16.84
CA LYS A 88 -0.47 -6.76 16.57
C LYS A 88 -1.22 -5.44 16.70
N ARG A 89 -0.63 -4.45 17.40
CA ARG A 89 -1.27 -3.16 17.72
C ARG A 89 -0.43 -1.97 17.27
N MET A 90 0.70 -2.21 16.61
CA MET A 90 1.54 -1.13 16.11
C MET A 90 0.89 -0.45 14.93
N SER A 91 1.04 0.88 14.85
CA SER A 91 0.70 1.64 13.66
C SER A 91 1.67 1.30 12.51
N PHE A 92 1.27 1.60 11.28
CA PHE A 92 2.17 1.50 10.12
C PHE A 92 3.49 2.26 10.33
N GLU A 93 3.45 3.44 10.96
CA GLU A 93 4.63 4.25 11.29
C GLU A 93 5.59 3.48 12.19
N ASN A 94 5.11 2.97 13.33
CA ASN A 94 5.94 2.20 14.26
C ASN A 94 6.44 0.89 13.63
N LEU A 95 5.64 0.24 12.78
CA LEU A 95 6.06 -0.95 12.05
C LEU A 95 7.15 -0.64 11.02
N SER A 96 7.07 0.51 10.36
CA SER A 96 8.08 0.96 9.39
C SER A 96 9.38 1.31 10.09
N GLU A 97 9.33 2.10 11.17
CA GLU A 97 10.51 2.43 11.98
C GLU A 97 11.20 1.16 12.48
N ARG A 98 10.44 0.23 13.07
CA ARG A 98 10.99 -1.05 13.52
C ARG A 98 11.50 -1.90 12.36
N GLY A 99 10.86 -1.83 11.19
CA GLY A 99 11.30 -2.45 9.94
C GLY A 99 12.70 -2.03 9.54
N GLN A 100 12.97 -0.72 9.62
CA GLN A 100 14.28 -0.16 9.34
C GLN A 100 15.31 -0.55 10.41
N GLU A 101 14.96 -0.48 11.70
CA GLU A 101 15.85 -0.85 12.81
C GLU A 101 16.28 -2.32 12.77
N THR A 102 15.39 -3.20 12.37
CA THR A 102 15.59 -4.66 12.35
C THR A 102 16.08 -5.20 11.00
N GLY A 103 16.22 -4.34 9.99
CA GLY A 103 16.65 -4.74 8.65
C GLY A 103 15.62 -5.56 7.87
N LEU A 104 14.32 -5.47 8.22
CA LEU A 104 13.24 -6.11 7.45
C LEU A 104 13.24 -5.64 5.99
N PHE A 105 13.63 -4.39 5.76
CA PHE A 105 13.84 -3.79 4.45
C PHE A 105 15.03 -2.82 4.46
N SER A 106 15.54 -2.44 3.29
CA SER A 106 16.67 -1.50 3.15
C SER A 106 16.26 -0.06 3.46
N ALA A 107 17.25 0.80 3.74
CA ALA A 107 17.01 2.22 3.98
C ALA A 107 16.27 2.92 2.82
N ASP A 108 16.46 2.48 1.58
CA ASP A 108 15.75 3.03 0.41
C ASP A 108 14.23 2.87 0.53
N HIS A 109 13.73 1.83 1.23
CA HIS A 109 12.30 1.66 1.50
C HIS A 109 11.77 2.54 2.62
N ALA A 110 12.63 3.04 3.51
CA ALA A 110 12.20 3.95 4.57
C ALA A 110 11.65 5.26 3.98
N ASP A 111 12.34 5.82 2.97
CA ASP A 111 11.90 7.04 2.28
C ASP A 111 10.55 6.83 1.55
N ASP A 112 10.37 5.65 0.96
CA ASP A 112 9.12 5.25 0.31
C ASP A 112 7.97 5.14 1.31
N PHE A 113 8.18 4.51 2.47
CA PHE A 113 7.14 4.38 3.48
C PHE A 113 6.84 5.71 4.17
N GLU A 114 7.82 6.60 4.29
CA GLU A 114 7.59 7.96 4.75
C GLU A 114 6.74 8.75 3.74
N LYS A 115 7.09 8.66 2.44
CA LYS A 115 6.25 9.21 1.36
C LYS A 115 4.83 8.65 1.44
N PHE A 116 4.67 7.35 1.66
CA PHE A 116 3.36 6.73 1.75
C PHE A 116 2.57 7.20 2.97
N ARG A 117 3.24 7.37 4.12
CA ARG A 117 2.65 7.91 5.34
C ARG A 117 2.07 9.31 5.10
N VAL A 118 2.80 10.17 4.39
CA VAL A 118 2.34 11.51 4.00
C VAL A 118 1.11 11.46 3.10
N ILE A 119 1.12 10.60 2.07
CA ILE A 119 -0.04 10.38 1.17
C ILE A 119 -1.26 9.95 2.00
N ARG A 120 -1.13 8.88 2.79
CA ARG A 120 -2.20 8.34 3.63
C ARG A 120 -2.75 9.39 4.59
N ASN A 121 -1.88 10.18 5.21
CA ASN A 121 -2.29 11.21 6.17
C ASN A 121 -3.12 12.34 5.54
N SER A 122 -3.00 12.54 4.22
CA SER A 122 -3.79 13.53 3.47
C SER A 122 -5.25 13.09 3.28
N TYR A 123 -5.53 11.78 3.39
CA TYR A 123 -6.85 11.21 3.11
C TYR A 123 -7.51 10.52 4.32
N ALA A 124 -6.72 9.96 5.24
CA ALA A 124 -7.24 9.26 6.41
C ALA A 124 -7.59 10.20 7.57
N HIS A 125 -6.98 11.40 7.60
CA HIS A 125 -7.18 12.39 8.66
C HIS A 125 -7.74 13.67 8.08
N PHE A 126 -8.71 14.26 8.76
CA PHE A 126 -9.19 15.59 8.40
C PHE A 126 -8.03 16.60 8.52
N ARG A 127 -7.88 17.43 7.49
CA ARG A 127 -6.94 18.55 7.46
C ARG A 127 -7.71 19.80 7.09
N GLU A 128 -7.41 20.89 7.80
CA GLU A 128 -7.93 22.20 7.41
C GLU A 128 -7.37 22.62 6.04
N PRO A 129 -8.13 23.39 5.22
CA PRO A 129 -7.76 23.65 3.83
C PRO A 129 -6.35 24.21 3.63
N ALA A 130 -5.87 25.06 4.55
CA ALA A 130 -4.55 25.71 4.47
C ALA A 130 -3.37 24.84 4.96
N HIS A 131 -3.64 23.65 5.49
CA HIS A 131 -2.61 22.74 5.97
C HIS A 131 -1.77 22.21 4.79
N GLU A 132 -0.45 22.07 4.95
CA GLU A 132 0.46 21.67 3.85
C GLU A 132 0.14 20.29 3.26
N LEU A 133 -0.32 19.37 4.11
CA LEU A 133 -0.78 18.02 3.74
C LEU A 133 -2.26 17.96 3.31
N SER A 134 -2.94 19.10 3.20
CA SER A 134 -4.31 19.14 2.68
C SER A 134 -4.30 18.85 1.18
N SER A 135 -5.18 17.97 0.73
CA SER A 135 -5.38 17.72 -0.69
C SER A 135 -5.77 19.00 -1.45
N ILE A 136 -6.53 19.90 -0.82
CA ILE A 136 -6.90 21.21 -1.39
C ILE A 136 -5.65 22.08 -1.59
N GLN A 137 -4.78 22.16 -0.59
CA GLN A 137 -3.55 22.95 -0.69
C GLN A 137 -2.62 22.40 -1.79
N ARG A 138 -2.57 21.07 -1.94
CA ARG A 138 -1.81 20.41 -3.01
C ARG A 138 -2.38 20.70 -4.40
N MET A 139 -3.70 20.64 -4.58
CA MET A 139 -4.35 21.04 -5.84
C MET A 139 -3.96 22.46 -6.26
N ILE A 140 -3.98 23.41 -5.32
CA ILE A 140 -3.59 24.81 -5.58
C ILE A 140 -2.10 24.90 -5.94
N ARG A 141 -1.23 24.21 -5.19
CA ARG A 141 0.22 24.25 -5.40
C ARG A 141 0.65 23.62 -6.72
N GLU A 142 0.03 22.51 -7.09
CA GLU A 142 0.39 21.68 -8.25
C GLU A 142 -0.40 22.08 -9.51
N ASP A 143 -1.32 23.05 -9.41
CA ASP A 143 -2.22 23.49 -10.48
C ASP A 143 -2.93 22.31 -11.16
N ALA A 144 -3.47 21.41 -10.34
CA ALA A 144 -4.07 20.15 -10.77
C ALA A 144 -5.42 19.93 -10.08
N ASP A 145 -6.34 19.26 -10.79
CA ASP A 145 -7.61 18.85 -10.21
C ASP A 145 -7.44 17.69 -9.20
N PHE A 146 -8.48 17.48 -8.38
CA PHE A 146 -8.43 16.48 -7.30
C PHE A 146 -8.24 15.05 -7.82
N ASP A 147 -8.83 14.70 -8.97
CA ASP A 147 -8.72 13.35 -9.53
C ASP A 147 -7.30 13.08 -10.02
N THR A 148 -6.67 14.08 -10.65
CA THR A 148 -5.26 14.02 -11.05
C THR A 148 -4.34 13.78 -9.85
N ILE A 149 -4.51 14.55 -8.76
CA ILE A 149 -3.72 14.37 -7.52
C ILE A 149 -3.98 12.99 -6.92
N LEU A 150 -5.24 12.61 -6.78
CA LEU A 150 -5.63 11.35 -6.16
C LEU A 150 -5.15 10.13 -6.95
N ARG A 151 -5.20 10.18 -8.29
CA ARG A 151 -4.64 9.15 -9.17
C ARG A 151 -3.13 9.03 -9.01
N GLY A 152 -2.43 10.16 -8.95
CA GLY A 152 -0.98 10.21 -8.73
C GLY A 152 -0.59 9.55 -7.42
N ASP A 153 -1.27 9.90 -6.34
CA ASP A 153 -1.06 9.33 -5.00
C ASP A 153 -1.37 7.83 -4.94
N ALA A 154 -2.44 7.38 -5.61
CA ALA A 154 -2.76 5.97 -5.71
C ALA A 154 -1.73 5.18 -6.52
N TRP A 155 -1.18 5.79 -7.57
CA TRP A 155 -0.11 5.19 -8.37
C TRP A 155 1.20 5.11 -7.57
N ASP A 156 1.55 6.15 -6.82
CA ASP A 156 2.69 6.15 -5.91
C ASP A 156 2.55 5.08 -4.83
N ALA A 157 1.37 4.95 -4.21
CA ALA A 157 1.08 3.90 -3.23
C ALA A 157 1.28 2.49 -3.82
N LEU A 158 0.81 2.25 -5.06
CA LEU A 158 1.04 0.98 -5.74
C LEU A 158 2.52 0.75 -6.05
N GLN A 159 3.26 1.76 -6.49
CA GLN A 159 4.69 1.62 -6.78
C GLN A 159 5.48 1.24 -5.54
N ILE A 160 5.22 1.91 -4.42
CA ILE A 160 5.86 1.63 -3.13
C ILE A 160 5.55 0.18 -2.70
N MET A 161 4.28 -0.21 -2.76
CA MET A 161 3.85 -1.58 -2.45
C MET A 161 4.55 -2.60 -3.38
N ALA A 162 4.57 -2.34 -4.69
CA ALA A 162 5.18 -3.21 -5.67
C ALA A 162 6.67 -3.38 -5.47
N ARG A 163 7.39 -2.27 -5.26
CA ARG A 163 8.84 -2.29 -5.04
C ARG A 163 9.18 -3.18 -3.86
N TYR A 164 8.47 -3.02 -2.73
CA TYR A 164 8.65 -3.87 -1.56
C TYR A 164 8.36 -5.36 -1.88
N PHE A 165 7.18 -5.69 -2.42
CA PHE A 165 6.81 -7.10 -2.65
C PHE A 165 7.61 -7.79 -3.77
N ASN A 166 8.20 -7.03 -4.70
CA ASN A 166 9.08 -7.56 -5.75
C ASN A 166 10.50 -7.81 -5.24
N GLU A 167 11.01 -6.95 -4.35
CA GLU A 167 12.36 -7.11 -3.77
C GLU A 167 12.38 -8.10 -2.59
N TYR A 168 11.27 -8.19 -1.84
CA TYR A 168 11.11 -9.05 -0.68
C TYR A 168 9.94 -10.04 -0.85
N PRO A 169 9.96 -10.92 -1.86
CA PRO A 169 8.89 -11.91 -2.04
C PRO A 169 8.85 -12.93 -0.88
N TYR A 170 9.93 -13.04 -0.10
CA TYR A 170 10.13 -13.98 1.03
C TYR A 170 10.78 -13.29 2.25
N PRO A 171 10.05 -12.46 3.01
CA PRO A 171 10.64 -11.55 3.99
C PRO A 171 11.25 -12.25 5.22
N TRP A 172 10.69 -13.37 5.67
CA TRP A 172 11.15 -14.08 6.87
C TRP A 172 12.50 -14.79 6.71
N LEU A 173 13.04 -14.88 5.50
CA LEU A 173 14.42 -15.37 5.30
C LEU A 173 15.47 -14.35 5.77
N ARG A 174 15.06 -13.11 6.07
CA ARG A 174 15.97 -12.00 6.40
C ARG A 174 15.91 -11.50 7.84
N VAL A 175 14.88 -11.84 8.60
CA VAL A 175 14.80 -11.42 10.01
C VAL A 175 15.81 -12.26 10.80
N GLU A 176 16.93 -11.66 11.19
CA GLU A 176 17.91 -12.36 12.02
C GLU A 176 17.32 -12.64 13.42
N PRO A 177 17.39 -13.88 13.93
CA PRO A 177 16.83 -14.25 15.24
C PRO A 177 17.38 -13.44 16.42
N GLN A 178 18.56 -12.83 16.28
CA GLN A 178 19.34 -12.27 17.38
C GLN A 178 18.83 -10.91 17.90
N VAL A 179 18.02 -10.17 17.12
CA VAL A 179 17.50 -8.85 17.55
C VAL A 179 16.30 -8.98 18.52
N LEU A 180 15.66 -10.15 18.59
CA LEU A 180 14.39 -10.32 19.31
C LEU A 180 14.53 -11.01 20.68
N GLU A 181 15.72 -11.49 21.04
CA GLU A 181 15.97 -12.06 22.36
C GLU A 181 16.15 -10.98 23.45
N ALA A 182 16.56 -9.76 23.08
CA ALA A 182 16.77 -8.66 24.03
C ALA A 182 15.47 -8.06 24.60
N GLU A 183 14.32 -8.27 23.95
CA GLU A 183 13.03 -7.69 24.36
C GLU A 183 12.06 -8.69 25.02
N LYS A 184 12.43 -9.98 25.14
CA LYS A 184 11.63 -10.97 25.89
C LYS A 184 11.75 -10.82 27.42
N GLU A 185 12.63 -9.94 27.90
CA GLU A 185 12.90 -9.73 29.33
C GLU A 185 12.27 -8.44 29.92
N ASN A 186 11.45 -7.70 29.16
CA ASN A 186 10.66 -6.54 29.66
C ASN A 186 9.16 -6.74 29.46
#